data_AF-A0A517Z806-F1
#
_entry.id   AF-A0A517Z806-F1
#
_cell.length_a   1.000
_cell.length_b   1.000
_cell.length_c   1.000
_cell.angle_alpha   90.00
_cell.angle_beta   90.00
_cell.angle_gamma   90.00
#
_symmetry.space_group_name_H-M   'P 1'
#
loop_
_entity.id
_entity.type
_entity.pdbx_description
1 polymer ?
#
loop_
_entity_poly.entity_id
_entity_poly.type
_entity_poly.pdbx_seq_one_letter_code
_entity_poly.pdbx_strand_id
1 'polypeptide(L)'
;MSSLFEQLQAFTEYARSRIDAGAKPESIDELFDEWRESELSSVDAHAVAASLRDMEQGETGRSLEEFRKDFSREKGLSQND
;
A
#
# COMPACT_ATOMS: atom_id res chain seq x y z
N MET A 1 7.42 -9.23 9.96
CA MET A 1 7.96 -9.81 8.73
C MET A 1 7.27 -11.14 8.51
N SER A 2 6.64 -11.35 7.35
CA SER A 2 6.06 -12.63 6.98
C SER A 2 7.18 -13.66 6.78
N SER A 3 6.96 -14.89 7.22
CA SER A 3 7.87 -16.01 6.98
C SER A 3 8.04 -16.29 5.49
N LEU A 4 9.15 -16.93 5.11
CA LEU A 4 9.38 -17.35 3.72
C LEU A 4 8.24 -18.25 3.20
N PHE A 5 7.67 -19.08 4.07
CA PHE A 5 6.54 -19.95 3.74
C PHE A 5 5.29 -19.15 3.37
N GLU A 6 4.95 -18.12 4.15
CA GLU A 6 3.79 -17.26 3.88
C GLU A 6 3.98 -16.46 2.58
N GLN A 7 5.20 -15.99 2.30
CA GLN A 7 5.50 -15.29 1.04
C GLN A 7 5.35 -16.21 -0.18
N LEU A 8 5.84 -17.46 -0.07
CA LEU A 8 5.68 -18.47 -1.12
C LEU A 8 4.21 -18.83 -1.36
N GLN A 9 3.42 -18.93 -0.29
CA GLN A 9 1.98 -19.21 -0.39
C GLN A 9 1.26 -18.05 -1.07
N ALA A 10 1.49 -16.81 -0.63
CA ALA A 10 0.88 -15.63 -1.21
C ALA A 10 1.21 -15.47 -2.71
N PHE A 11 2.48 -15.67 -3.08
CA PHE A 11 2.88 -15.67 -4.49
C PHE A 11 2.20 -16.79 -5.29
N THR A 12 2.09 -18.00 -4.73
CA THR A 12 1.43 -19.12 -5.40
C THR A 12 -0.05 -18.84 -5.68
N GLU A 13 -0.75 -18.25 -4.70
CA GLU A 13 -2.15 -17.85 -4.83
C GLU A 13 -2.31 -16.75 -5.88
N TYR A 14 -1.43 -15.75 -5.88
CA TYR A 14 -1.38 -14.70 -6.89
C TYR A 14 -1.17 -15.26 -8.30
N ALA A 15 -0.13 -16.08 -8.49
CA ALA A 15 0.22 -16.66 -9.78
C ALA A 15 -0.92 -17.51 -10.36
N ARG A 16 -1.59 -18.31 -9.52
CA ARG A 16 -2.78 -19.07 -9.92
C ARG A 16 -3.92 -18.17 -10.38
N SER A 17 -4.25 -17.14 -9.60
CA SER A 17 -5.29 -16.18 -9.94
C SER A 17 -5.05 -15.51 -11.30
N ARG A 18 -3.79 -15.13 -11.60
CA ARG A 18 -3.42 -14.54 -12.89
C ARG A 18 -3.58 -15.53 -14.05
N ILE A 19 -3.13 -16.76 -13.88
CA ILE A 19 -3.26 -17.82 -14.90
C ILE A 19 -4.74 -18.14 -15.15
N ASP A 20 -5.55 -18.27 -14.10
CA ASP A 20 -6.99 -18.54 -14.20
C ASP A 20 -7.74 -17.38 -14.87
N ALA A 21 -7.27 -16.14 -14.68
CA ALA A 21 -7.77 -14.95 -15.37
C ALA A 21 -7.30 -14.84 -16.84
N GLY A 22 -6.52 -15.80 -17.33
CA GLY A 22 -6.05 -15.87 -18.71
C GLY A 22 -4.77 -15.09 -18.98
N ALA A 23 -4.03 -14.67 -17.95
CA ALA A 23 -2.70 -14.10 -18.12
C ALA A 23 -1.77 -15.13 -18.77
N LYS A 24 -0.92 -14.65 -19.70
CA LYS A 24 0.10 -15.45 -20.38
C LYS A 24 1.47 -14.84 -20.14
N PRO A 25 1.99 -14.91 -18.90
CA PRO A 25 3.31 -14.41 -18.59
C PRO A 25 4.36 -15.18 -19.39
N GLU A 26 5.40 -14.49 -19.83
CA GLU A 26 6.50 -15.08 -20.58
C GLU A 26 7.43 -15.89 -19.65
N SER A 27 7.43 -15.58 -18.36
CA SER A 27 8.24 -16.28 -17.34
C SER A 27 7.64 -16.19 -15.92
N ILE A 28 8.17 -17.00 -15.00
CA ILE A 28 7.86 -16.93 -13.56
C ILE A 28 8.36 -15.61 -12.96
N ASP A 29 9.52 -15.12 -13.43
CA ASP A 29 10.14 -13.89 -12.93
C ASP A 29 9.21 -12.68 -13.16
N GLU A 30 8.55 -12.62 -14.33
CA GLU A 30 7.58 -11.57 -14.65
C GLU A 30 6.39 -11.55 -13.68
N LEU A 31 5.83 -12.72 -13.34
CA LEU A 31 4.77 -12.82 -12.34
C LEU A 31 5.25 -12.41 -10.95
N PHE A 32 6.50 -12.74 -10.62
CA PHE A 32 7.08 -12.43 -9.32
C PHE A 32 7.33 -10.94 -9.15
N ASP A 33 7.83 -10.26 -10.19
CA ASP A 33 8.02 -8.82 -10.20
C ASP A 33 6.67 -8.09 -10.10
N GLU A 34 5.65 -8.49 -10.87
CA GLU A 34 4.31 -7.90 -10.80
C GLU A 34 3.69 -8.08 -9.40
N TRP A 35 3.79 -9.29 -8.83
CA TRP A 35 3.32 -9.57 -7.47
C TRP A 35 4.03 -8.68 -6.45
N ARG A 36 5.36 -8.57 -6.53
CA ARG A 36 6.16 -7.75 -5.63
C ARG A 36 5.80 -6.27 -5.70
N GLU A 37 5.57 -5.73 -6.89
CA GLU A 37 5.13 -4.34 -7.06
C GLU A 37 3.76 -4.12 -6.42
N SER A 38 2.83 -5.07 -6.59
CA SER A 38 1.51 -5.01 -5.96
C SER A 38 1.59 -5.09 -4.42
N GLU A 39 2.45 -5.95 -3.87
CA GLU A 39 2.65 -6.09 -2.43
C GLU A 39 3.29 -4.84 -1.82
N LEU A 40 4.27 -4.22 -2.48
CA LEU A 40 4.88 -2.98 -2.01
C LEU A 40 3.86 -1.84 -1.96
N SER A 41 2.99 -1.73 -2.96
CA SER A 41 1.90 -0.74 -2.96
C SER A 41 0.87 -0.98 -1.84
N SER A 42 0.62 -2.25 -1.50
CA SER A 42 -0.25 -2.68 -0.40
C SER A 42 0.35 -2.35 0.98
N VAL A 43 1.64 -2.62 1.16
CA VAL A 43 2.37 -2.30 2.39
C VAL A 43 2.40 -0.79 2.63
N ASP A 44 2.63 0.01 1.59
CA ASP A 44 2.56 1.47 1.67
C ASP A 44 1.16 1.95 2.05
N ALA A 45 0.11 1.36 1.49
CA ALA A 45 -1.27 1.69 1.86
C ALA A 45 -1.58 1.35 3.33
N HIS A 46 -1.08 0.22 3.85
CA HIS A 46 -1.23 -0.15 5.25
C HIS A 46 -0.44 0.77 6.20
N ALA A 47 0.78 1.15 5.84
CA ALA A 47 1.59 2.09 6.60
C ALA A 47 0.95 3.48 6.65
N VAL A 48 0.37 3.94 5.54
CA VAL A 48 -0.40 5.18 5.48
C VAL A 48 -1.66 5.07 6.34
N ALA A 49 -2.40 3.97 6.25
CA ALA A 49 -3.62 3.77 7.06
C ALA A 49 -3.32 3.71 8.57
N ALA A 50 -2.21 3.09 8.96
CA ALA A 50 -1.74 3.09 10.36
C ALA A 50 -1.37 4.51 10.80
N SER A 51 -0.59 5.22 10.00
CA SER A 51 -0.20 6.61 10.30
C SER A 51 -1.41 7.54 10.45
N LEU A 52 -2.45 7.36 9.61
CA LEU A 52 -3.71 8.10 9.71
C LEU A 52 -4.45 7.79 11.02
N ARG A 53 -4.51 6.52 11.41
CA ARG A 53 -5.13 6.10 12.68
C ARG A 53 -4.40 6.71 13.88
N ASP A 54 -3.08 6.67 13.88
CA ASP A 54 -2.25 7.23 14.95
C ASP A 54 -2.45 8.76 15.05
N MET A 55 -2.66 9.45 13.92
CA MET A 55 -3.03 10.87 13.87
C MET A 55 -4.44 11.14 14.41
N GLU A 56 -5.42 10.29 14.09
CA GLU A 56 -6.79 10.39 14.63
C GLU A 56 -6.83 10.18 16.14
N GLN A 57 -5.96 9.32 16.67
CA GLN A 57 -5.84 9.03 18.10
C GLN A 57 -4.97 10.06 18.84
N GLY A 58 -4.39 11.04 18.14
CA GLY A 58 -3.53 12.07 18.72
C GLY A 58 -2.15 11.57 19.16
N GLU A 59 -1.77 10.36 18.79
CA GLU A 59 -0.52 9.71 19.19
C GLU A 59 0.71 10.30 18.48
N THR A 60 0.49 11.01 17.37
CA THR A 60 1.55 11.69 16.60
C THR A 60 1.91 13.09 17.13
N GLY A 61 1.29 13.54 18.23
CA GLY A 61 1.52 14.86 18.83
C GLY A 61 0.83 16.03 18.11
N ARG A 62 0.09 15.75 17.04
CA ARG A 62 -0.81 16.68 16.35
C ARG A 62 -2.03 15.93 15.81
N SER A 63 -3.16 16.63 15.66
CA SER A 63 -4.36 16.05 15.08
C SER A 63 -4.28 15.94 13.56
N LEU A 64 -5.09 15.04 12.98
CA LEU A 64 -5.23 14.91 11.53
C LEU A 64 -5.72 16.21 10.87
N GLU A 65 -6.55 17.00 11.56
CA GLU A 65 -7.07 18.28 11.07
C GLU A 65 -5.97 19.35 10.98
N GLU A 66 -5.12 19.44 12.00
CA GLU A 66 -3.93 20.31 11.99
C GLU A 66 -2.95 19.92 10.88
N PHE A 67 -2.71 18.61 10.70
CA PHE A 67 -1.88 18.11 9.60
C PHE A 67 -2.45 18.49 8.23
N ARG A 68 -3.76 18.31 8.01
CA ARG A 68 -4.42 18.65 6.74
C ARG A 68 -4.33 20.14 6.44
N LYS A 69 -4.49 20.99 7.45
CA LYS A 69 -4.39 22.45 7.31
C LYS A 69 -2.98 22.88 6.91
N ASP A 70 -1.96 22.32 7.56
CA ASP A 70 -0.56 22.60 7.26
C ASP A 70 -0.17 22.08 5.87
N PHE A 71 -0.56 20.85 5.54
CA PHE A 71 -0.28 20.22 4.25
C PHE A 71 -0.94 20.99 3.10
N SER A 72 -2.20 21.41 3.26
CA SER A 72 -2.91 22.20 2.25
C SER A 72 -2.25 23.56 2.02
N ARG A 73 -1.78 24.20 3.11
CA ARG A 73 -1.02 25.44 3.04
C ARG A 73 0.34 25.27 2.34
N GLU A 74 1.07 24.20 2.63
CA GLU A 74 2.37 23.90 2.00
C GLU A 74 2.24 23.53 0.50
N LYS A 75 1.16 22.86 0.13
CA LYS A 75 0.89 22.46 -1.26
C LYS A 75 0.14 23.51 -2.08
N GLY A 76 -0.18 24.67 -1.49
CA GLY A 76 -0.96 25.72 -2.17
C GLY A 76 -2.39 25.28 -2.51
N LEU A 77 -2.89 24.22 -1.86
CA LEU A 77 -4.26 23.74 -1.99
C LEU A 77 -5.15 24.58 -1.07
N SER A 78 -5.27 25.87 -1.36
CA SER A 78 -6.26 26.69 -0.66
C SER A 78 -7.63 26.16 -1.05
N GLN A 79 -8.41 25.70 -0.07
CA GLN A 79 -9.84 25.44 -0.29
C GLN A 79 -10.48 26.78 -0.66
N ASN A 80 -10.88 26.92 -1.92
CA ASN A 80 -11.88 27.90 -2.30
C ASN A 80 -13.21 27.40 -1.72
N ASP A 81 -13.67 28.07 -0.66
CA ASP A 81 -15.10 28.20 -0.35
C ASP A 81 -15.83 28.95 -1.49
#